data_AF-A0A544YXT5-F1
#
_entry.id   AF-A0A544YXT5-F1
#
_cell.length_a   1.000
_cell.length_b   1.000
_cell.length_c   1.000
_cell.angle_alpha   90.00
_cell.angle_beta   90.00
_cell.angle_gamma   90.00
#
_symmetry.space_group_name_H-M   'P 1'
#
loop_
_entity.id
_entity.type
_entity.pdbx_description
1 polymer ?
#
loop_
_entity_poly.entity_id
_entity_poly.type
_entity_poly.pdbx_seq_one_letter_code
_entity_poly.pdbx_strand_id
1 'polypeptide(L)'
;MSAVLAGAVVLVTLALAACQPYRDEIFLIVNETGENVVVTWSGGVYTSLPPGRSTEKIPPPNRCRVTPLPDDRFTATTETGKRYTYARPMCPGETWHIRKPFPS
;
A
#
# COMPACT_ATOMS: atom_id res chain seq x y z
N MET A 1 19.89 34.10 -44.61
CA MET A 1 20.38 33.69 -43.28
C MET A 1 19.19 33.52 -42.35
N SER A 2 18.97 32.26 -41.95
CA SER A 2 18.29 31.79 -40.74
C SER A 2 16.88 32.29 -40.39
N ALA A 3 15.85 31.60 -40.91
CA ALA A 3 14.56 31.48 -40.21
C ALA A 3 14.63 30.23 -39.32
N VAL A 4 14.60 30.47 -38.01
CA VAL A 4 14.82 29.49 -36.95
C VAL A 4 13.57 28.61 -36.77
N LEU A 5 13.74 27.32 -37.10
CA LEU A 5 13.08 26.12 -36.56
C LEU A 5 11.91 26.37 -35.57
N ALA A 6 10.70 26.62 -36.09
CA ALA A 6 9.47 26.73 -35.29
C ALA A 6 8.66 25.43 -35.22
N GLY A 7 9.29 24.25 -35.36
CA GLY A 7 8.58 23.01 -35.68
C GLY A 7 8.64 21.86 -34.69
N ALA A 8 9.40 21.94 -33.58
CA ALA A 8 9.85 20.72 -32.88
C ALA A 8 9.64 20.69 -31.36
N VAL A 9 8.58 21.29 -30.80
CA VAL A 9 8.39 21.32 -29.33
C VAL A 9 7.03 20.79 -28.85
N VAL A 10 6.19 20.18 -29.70
CA VAL A 10 4.82 19.79 -29.29
C VAL A 10 4.61 18.27 -29.10
N LEU A 11 5.60 17.42 -29.39
CA LEU A 11 5.42 15.95 -29.33
C LEU A 11 5.96 15.26 -28.06
N VAL A 12 6.53 15.99 -27.10
CA VAL A 12 7.18 15.42 -25.90
C VAL A 12 6.40 15.70 -24.61
N THR A 13 5.07 15.62 -24.63
CA THR A 13 4.26 15.74 -23.41
C THR A 13 3.21 14.64 -23.21
N LEU A 14 3.02 13.74 -24.19
CA LEU A 14 2.00 12.68 -24.14
C LEU A 14 2.50 11.31 -23.62
N ALA A 15 3.79 11.15 -23.33
CA ALA A 15 4.38 9.84 -23.02
C ALA A 15 4.52 9.51 -21.51
N LEU A 16 4.05 10.36 -20.59
CA LEU A 16 4.26 10.14 -19.14
C LEU A 16 3.03 9.61 -18.38
N ALA A 17 1.88 9.46 -19.04
CA ALA A 17 0.67 8.98 -18.38
C ALA A 17 0.59 7.45 -18.19
N ALA A 18 1.52 6.67 -18.77
CA ALA A 18 1.51 5.20 -18.67
C ALA A 18 2.21 4.64 -17.41
N CYS A 19 2.72 5.49 -16.51
CA CYS A 19 3.64 5.06 -15.45
C CYS A 19 3.03 4.85 -14.05
N GLN A 20 1.70 4.86 -13.83
CA GLN A 20 1.17 4.58 -12.48
C GLN A 20 -0.16 3.79 -12.41
N PRO A 21 -0.28 2.55 -12.94
CA PRO A 21 -1.51 1.77 -12.78
C PRO A 21 -1.43 0.66 -11.72
N TYR A 22 -0.49 0.71 -10.75
CA TYR A 22 -0.33 -0.41 -9.81
C TYR A 22 -1.03 -0.24 -8.45
N ARG A 23 -1.43 0.98 -8.08
CA ARG A 23 -2.03 1.23 -6.75
C ARG A 23 -3.35 0.50 -6.55
N ASP A 24 -4.15 0.36 -7.60
CA ASP A 24 -5.48 -0.24 -7.52
C ASP A 24 -5.42 -1.78 -7.38
N GLU A 25 -4.25 -2.37 -7.59
CA GLU A 25 -4.01 -3.81 -7.54
C GLU A 25 -3.33 -4.27 -6.25
N ILE A 26 -2.78 -3.35 -5.44
CA ILE A 26 -2.05 -3.69 -4.22
C ILE A 26 -2.84 -3.41 -2.95
N PHE A 27 -2.56 -4.20 -1.93
CA PHE A 27 -2.86 -3.89 -0.54
C PHE A 27 -1.61 -3.30 0.12
N LEU A 28 -1.70 -2.08 0.63
CA LEU A 28 -0.58 -1.36 1.21
C LEU A 28 -0.67 -1.38 2.74
N ILE A 29 0.44 -1.72 3.41
CA ILE A 29 0.56 -1.66 4.87
C ILE A 29 1.53 -0.54 5.20
N VAL A 30 1.11 0.46 5.97
CA VAL A 30 1.91 1.64 6.31
C VAL A 30 2.09 1.72 7.82
N ASN A 31 3.34 1.83 8.27
CA ASN A 31 3.64 2.06 9.68
C ASN A 31 3.67 3.57 9.99
N GLU A 32 2.68 4.03 10.73
CA GLU A 32 2.55 5.43 11.18
C GLU A 32 2.69 5.54 12.71
N THR A 33 3.23 4.51 13.38
CA THR A 33 3.25 4.43 14.86
C THR A 33 4.42 5.14 15.53
N GLY A 34 5.43 5.59 14.78
CA GLY A 34 6.66 6.17 15.34
C GLY A 34 7.65 5.14 15.91
N GLU A 35 7.28 3.86 15.97
CA GLU A 35 8.11 2.74 16.44
C GLU A 35 8.32 1.71 15.33
N ASN A 36 9.33 0.84 15.45
CA ASN A 36 9.36 -0.34 14.57
C ASN A 36 8.17 -1.24 14.90
N VAL A 37 7.55 -1.85 13.87
CA VAL A 37 6.46 -2.80 14.05
C VAL A 37 6.77 -4.13 13.39
N VAL A 38 6.46 -5.22 14.08
CA VAL A 38 6.44 -6.56 13.49
C VAL A 38 5.02 -6.87 13.06
N VAL A 39 4.83 -7.04 11.76
CA VAL A 39 3.55 -7.43 11.15
C VAL A 39 3.52 -8.95 10.99
N THR A 40 2.43 -9.56 11.44
CA THR A 40 2.17 -10.99 11.35
C THR A 40 0.91 -11.25 10.52
N TRP A 41 0.92 -12.35 9.77
CA TRP A 41 -0.18 -12.79 8.91
C TRP A 41 -0.13 -14.32 8.77
N SER A 42 -1.29 -14.97 8.73
CA SER A 42 -1.41 -16.43 8.58
C SER A 42 -0.56 -17.24 9.57
N GLY A 43 -0.44 -16.75 10.82
CA GLY A 43 0.31 -17.42 11.88
C GLY A 43 1.84 -17.21 11.87
N GLY A 44 2.38 -16.43 10.92
CA GLY A 44 3.80 -16.16 10.81
C GLY A 44 4.16 -14.67 10.80
N VAL A 45 5.44 -14.36 10.94
CA VAL A 45 5.97 -13.01 10.69
C VAL A 45 5.92 -12.75 9.19
N TYR A 46 5.21 -11.70 8.81
CA TYR A 46 5.14 -11.25 7.42
C TYR A 46 6.26 -10.26 7.11
N THR A 47 6.43 -9.22 7.93
CA THR A 47 7.52 -8.25 7.78
C THR A 47 7.80 -7.52 9.09
N SER A 48 8.96 -6.87 9.17
CA SER A 48 9.19 -5.76 10.09
C SER A 48 9.15 -4.44 9.31
N LEU A 49 8.51 -3.41 9.87
CA LEU A 49 8.39 -2.10 9.24
C LEU A 49 8.94 -1.02 10.19
N PRO A 50 9.97 -0.27 9.77
CA PRO A 50 10.38 0.93 10.49
C PRO A 50 9.33 2.03 10.45
N PRO A 51 9.42 3.05 11.32
CA PRO A 51 8.54 4.21 11.29
C PRO A 51 8.50 4.87 9.91
N GLY A 52 7.30 5.19 9.43
CA GLY A 52 7.09 5.85 8.14
C GLY A 52 7.34 4.97 6.91
N ARG A 53 7.67 3.68 7.11
CA ARG A 53 7.84 2.73 6.01
C ARG A 53 6.56 1.97 5.71
N SER A 54 6.48 1.49 4.48
CA SER A 54 5.38 0.68 3.99
C SER A 54 5.88 -0.59 3.33
N THR A 55 5.01 -1.59 3.27
CA THR A 55 5.18 -2.75 2.39
C THR A 55 3.90 -2.97 1.60
N GLU A 56 4.03 -3.60 0.45
CA GLU A 56 2.92 -3.93 -0.43
C GLU A 56 2.72 -5.44 -0.47
N LYS A 57 1.46 -5.82 -0.68
CA LYS A 57 1.07 -7.18 -0.97
C LYS A 57 0.10 -7.16 -2.13
N ILE A 58 0.33 -8.03 -3.12
CA ILE A 58 -0.60 -8.25 -4.21
C ILE A 58 -1.68 -9.22 -3.71
N PRO A 59 -2.94 -8.80 -3.56
CA PRO A 59 -4.03 -9.71 -3.26
C PRO A 59 -4.28 -10.63 -4.45
N PRO A 60 -4.72 -11.88 -4.21
CA PRO A 60 -5.28 -12.70 -5.28
C PRO A 60 -6.40 -11.96 -6.03
N PRO A 61 -6.57 -12.22 -7.35
CA PRO A 61 -7.69 -11.67 -8.10
C PRO A 61 -9.02 -11.98 -7.41
N ASN A 62 -9.94 -11.01 -7.38
CA ASN A 62 -11.26 -11.14 -6.77
C ASN A 62 -11.26 -11.46 -5.25
N ARG A 63 -10.16 -11.26 -4.50
CA ARG A 63 -10.06 -11.57 -3.05
C ARG A 63 -11.23 -11.04 -2.21
N CYS A 64 -11.78 -9.89 -2.56
CA CYS A 64 -12.91 -9.26 -1.86
C CYS A 64 -14.27 -9.39 -2.55
N ARG A 65 -14.35 -10.22 -3.59
CA ARG A 65 -15.60 -10.52 -4.33
C ARG A 65 -16.02 -12.00 -4.19
N VAL A 66 -15.26 -12.80 -3.45
CA VAL A 66 -15.57 -14.21 -3.18
C VAL A 66 -16.44 -14.37 -1.94
N THR A 67 -17.18 -15.48 -1.86
CA THR A 67 -17.97 -15.87 -0.68
C THR A 67 -17.65 -17.32 -0.31
N PRO A 68 -17.30 -17.63 0.95
CA PRO A 68 -17.10 -16.69 2.06
C PRO A 68 -15.90 -15.76 1.83
N LEU A 69 -15.91 -14.60 2.49
CA LEU A 69 -14.76 -13.70 2.49
C LEU A 69 -13.58 -14.38 3.21
N PRO A 70 -12.34 -14.22 2.71
CA PRO A 70 -11.16 -14.81 3.32
C PRO A 70 -10.80 -14.11 4.65
N ASP A 71 -10.25 -14.88 5.59
CA ASP A 71 -9.66 -14.33 6.81
C ASP A 71 -8.23 -13.85 6.54
N ASP A 72 -8.09 -12.57 6.22
CA ASP A 72 -6.81 -11.90 5.98
C ASP A 72 -6.36 -11.07 7.18
N ARG A 73 -6.59 -11.57 8.40
CA ARG A 73 -6.24 -10.81 9.59
C ARG A 73 -4.73 -10.58 9.69
N PHE A 74 -4.33 -9.31 9.70
CA PHE A 74 -2.97 -8.89 10.02
C PHE A 74 -2.91 -8.36 11.44
N THR A 75 -1.81 -8.61 12.13
CA THR A 75 -1.51 -8.00 13.44
C THR A 75 -0.14 -7.34 13.40
N ALA A 76 -0.06 -6.07 13.75
CA ALA A 76 1.17 -5.33 13.95
C ALA A 76 1.44 -5.14 15.44
N THR A 77 2.64 -5.46 15.89
CA THR A 77 3.08 -5.25 17.28
C THR A 77 4.27 -4.29 17.28
N THR A 78 4.19 -3.18 18.02
CA THR A 78 5.30 -2.25 18.20
C THR A 78 6.37 -2.83 19.13
N GLU A 79 7.55 -2.21 19.15
CA GLU A 79 8.62 -2.54 20.11
C GLU A 79 8.17 -2.42 21.58
N THR A 80 7.31 -1.45 21.88
CA THR A 80 6.69 -1.29 23.21
C THR A 80 5.56 -2.29 23.51
N GLY A 81 5.27 -3.21 22.58
CA GLY A 81 4.26 -4.26 22.76
C GLY A 81 2.83 -3.85 22.42
N LYS A 82 2.62 -2.66 21.86
CA LYS A 82 1.28 -2.21 21.45
C LYS A 82 0.83 -2.94 20.20
N ARG A 83 -0.41 -3.45 20.20
CA ARG A 83 -0.97 -4.25 19.11
C ARG A 83 -2.00 -3.47 18.31
N TYR A 84 -1.94 -3.61 16.99
CA TYR A 84 -2.91 -3.11 16.02
C TYR A 84 -3.36 -4.26 15.13
N THR A 85 -4.66 -4.37 14.90
CA THR A 85 -5.22 -5.46 14.10
C THR A 85 -5.96 -4.91 12.91
N TYR A 86 -5.69 -5.48 11.74
CA TYR A 86 -6.52 -5.33 10.55
C TYR A 86 -7.37 -6.59 10.43
N ALA A 87 -8.70 -6.43 10.54
CA ALA A 87 -9.64 -7.55 10.62
C ALA A 87 -10.57 -7.64 9.38
N ARG A 88 -10.15 -7.08 8.25
CA ARG A 88 -10.88 -7.11 6.98
C ARG A 88 -10.10 -7.97 5.96
N PRO A 89 -10.73 -8.41 4.86
CA PRO A 89 -10.01 -8.98 3.72
C PRO A 89 -8.94 -8.03 3.19
N MET A 90 -7.85 -8.54 2.62
CA MET A 90 -6.86 -7.69 1.94
C MET A 90 -7.41 -7.31 0.55
N CYS A 91 -8.07 -6.16 0.42
CA CYS A 91 -8.65 -5.77 -0.85
C CYS A 91 -7.64 -5.04 -1.74
N PRO A 92 -7.67 -5.29 -3.07
CA PRO A 92 -6.92 -4.47 -4.02
C PRO A 92 -7.28 -2.99 -3.86
N GLY A 93 -6.28 -2.12 -3.88
CA GLY A 93 -6.43 -0.68 -3.69
C GLY A 93 -6.54 -0.21 -2.24
N GLU A 94 -6.63 -1.14 -1.28
CA GLU A 94 -6.79 -0.77 0.12
C GLU A 94 -5.45 -0.48 0.81
N THR A 95 -5.47 0.50 1.72
CA THR A 95 -4.33 0.81 2.57
C THR A 95 -4.70 0.61 4.04
N TRP A 96 -3.95 -0.24 4.73
CA TRP A 96 -3.98 -0.33 6.18
C TRP A 96 -2.92 0.60 6.78
N HIS A 97 -3.40 1.65 7.45
CA HIS A 97 -2.57 2.53 8.27
C HIS A 97 -2.47 2.00 9.69
N ILE A 98 -1.27 1.59 10.10
CA ILE A 98 -0.98 1.18 11.47
C ILE A 98 -0.81 2.46 12.29
N ARG A 99 -1.92 3.01 12.79
CA ARG A 99 -1.98 4.18 13.67
C ARG A 99 -3.03 4.01 14.74
N LYS A 100 -3.01 4.86 15.78
CA LYS A 100 -4.20 5.06 16.61
C LYS A 100 -5.33 5.53 15.67
N PRO A 101 -6.58 5.04 15.83
CA PRO A 101 -7.72 5.72 15.25
C PRO A 101 -7.63 7.19 15.66
N PHE A 102 -7.84 8.11 14.71
CA PHE A 102 -7.98 9.52 15.08
C PHE A 102 -9.05 9.61 16.18
N PRO A 103 -8.83 10.38 17.26
CA PRO A 103 -9.93 10.71 18.14
C PRO A 103 -10.97 11.45 17.27
N SER A 104 -12.15 10.86 17.16
CA SER A 104 -13.37 11.52 16.67
C SER A 104 -13.78 12.64 17.61
#